data_AF-A0A7K0N9K8-F1
#
_entry.id   AF-A0A7K0N9K8-F1
#
_cell.length_a   1.000
_cell.length_b   1.000
_cell.length_c   1.000
_cell.angle_alpha   90.00
_cell.angle_beta   90.00
_cell.angle_gamma   90.00
#
_symmetry.space_group_name_H-M   'P 1'
#
loop_
_entity.id
_entity.type
_entity.pdbx_description
1 polymer ?
#
loop_
_entity_poly.entity_id
_entity_poly.type
_entity_poly.pdbx_seq_one_letter_code
_entity_poly.pdbx_strand_id
1 'polypeptide(L)'
;MTDLQQSTAIPMPTTPWKRTRGEQLGTVVTFSISALAAAFIVLVTGLAGVDGWAFTFLIVFLLVTTVRAFKADAKVRKEMFVSVAIFATAALAFTPWMSIFASVVMKGARGFKPNFFVGDMRTTIPDDELNLGGAGHAIVGSIMMVLNATI
;
A
#
# COMPACT_ATOMS: atom_id res chain seq x y z
N MET A 1 -22.04 48.79 -47.07
CA MET A 1 -20.87 48.11 -46.48
C MET A 1 -21.21 47.85 -45.02
N THR A 2 -21.85 46.72 -44.73
CA THR A 2 -22.23 46.30 -43.38
C THR A 2 -21.54 44.97 -43.15
N ASP A 3 -20.37 45.03 -42.52
CA ASP A 3 -19.62 43.86 -42.10
C ASP A 3 -20.40 43.13 -41.00
N LEU A 4 -20.78 41.88 -41.28
CA LEU A 4 -21.36 40.97 -40.31
C LEU A 4 -20.24 40.54 -39.36
N GLN A 5 -20.16 41.17 -38.18
CA GLN A 5 -19.22 40.79 -37.13
C GLN A 5 -19.56 39.38 -36.61
N GLN A 6 -18.91 38.38 -37.20
CA GLN A 6 -18.94 37.01 -36.71
C GLN A 6 -18.04 36.93 -35.46
N SER A 7 -18.67 37.03 -34.29
CA SER A 7 -18.00 36.82 -33.00
C SER A 7 -17.57 35.35 -32.90
N THR A 8 -16.27 35.09 -33.10
CA THR A 8 -15.67 33.78 -32.88
C THR A 8 -15.55 33.56 -31.37
N ALA A 9 -16.50 32.82 -30.79
CA ALA A 9 -16.44 32.44 -29.38
C ALA A 9 -15.15 31.63 -29.14
N ILE A 10 -14.24 32.18 -28.33
CA ILE A 10 -13.00 31.52 -27.93
C ILE A 10 -13.39 30.28 -27.11
N PRO A 11 -13.03 29.05 -27.53
CA PRO A 11 -13.40 27.86 -26.80
C PRO A 11 -12.74 27.88 -25.42
N MET A 12 -13.56 27.89 -24.37
CA MET A 12 -13.06 27.82 -22.99
C MET A 12 -12.46 26.43 -22.75
N PRO A 13 -11.27 26.32 -22.13
CA PRO A 13 -10.66 25.03 -21.86
C PRO A 13 -11.56 24.20 -20.93
N THR A 14 -11.98 23.03 -21.42
CA THR A 14 -12.72 22.04 -20.63
C THR A 14 -11.77 21.02 -20.03
N THR A 15 -12.12 20.44 -18.88
CA THR A 15 -11.30 19.43 -18.18
C THR A 15 -11.99 18.07 -18.18
N PRO A 16 -12.04 17.35 -19.33
CA PRO A 16 -12.77 16.08 -19.45
C PRO A 16 -12.24 14.96 -18.56
N TRP A 17 -11.01 15.08 -18.04
CA TRP A 17 -10.41 14.14 -17.08
C TRP A 17 -10.92 14.31 -15.65
N LYS A 18 -11.62 15.41 -15.34
CA LYS A 18 -12.11 15.69 -13.99
C LYS A 18 -13.32 14.81 -13.70
N ARG A 19 -13.12 13.77 -12.89
CA ARG A 19 -14.21 12.92 -12.40
C ARG A 19 -15.25 13.73 -11.64
N THR A 20 -16.51 13.36 -11.80
CA THR A 20 -17.63 13.97 -11.09
C THR A 20 -17.59 13.58 -9.61
N ARG A 21 -18.01 14.47 -8.70
CA ARG A 21 -18.07 14.18 -7.26
C ARG A 21 -18.86 12.89 -6.95
N GLY A 22 -19.94 12.63 -7.69
CA GLY A 22 -20.73 11.40 -7.55
C GLY A 22 -19.94 10.12 -7.87
N GLU A 23 -19.11 10.15 -8.92
CA GLU A 23 -18.26 9.01 -9.31
C GLU A 23 -17.13 8.78 -8.30
N GLN A 24 -16.56 9.86 -7.77
CA GLN A 24 -15.56 9.79 -6.70
C GLN A 24 -16.16 9.19 -5.42
N LEU A 25 -17.34 9.67 -5.00
CA LEU A 25 -18.05 9.12 -3.85
C LEU A 25 -18.41 7.65 -4.06
N GLY A 26 -18.90 7.27 -5.25
CA GLY A 26 -19.20 5.88 -5.58
C GLY A 26 -17.98 4.97 -5.47
N THR A 27 -16.80 5.45 -5.87
CA THR A 27 -15.55 4.71 -5.74
C THR A 27 -15.16 4.53 -4.28
N VAL A 28 -15.20 5.61 -3.48
CA VAL A 28 -14.88 5.58 -2.04
C VAL A 28 -15.82 4.65 -1.28
N VAL A 29 -17.13 4.73 -1.54
CA VAL A 29 -18.12 3.86 -0.91
C VAL A 29 -17.85 2.39 -1.24
N THR A 30 -17.50 2.08 -2.48
CA THR A 30 -17.23 0.69 -2.90
C THR A 30 -15.98 0.14 -2.23
N PHE A 31 -14.95 0.97 -2.15
CA PHE A 31 -13.72 0.65 -1.42
C PHE A 31 -14.02 0.40 0.06
N SER A 32 -14.74 1.32 0.72
CA SER A 32 -15.10 1.19 2.14
C SER A 32 -15.96 -0.03 2.44
N ILE A 33 -16.97 -0.31 1.61
CA ILE A 33 -17.81 -1.52 1.78
C ILE A 33 -16.98 -2.78 1.61
N SER A 34 -16.08 -2.82 0.63
CA SER A 34 -15.20 -3.99 0.41
C SER A 34 -14.24 -4.19 1.59
N ALA A 35 -13.71 -3.09 2.16
CA ALA A 35 -12.87 -3.09 3.34
C ALA A 35 -13.59 -3.63 4.59
N LEU A 36 -14.84 -3.20 4.80
CA LEU A 36 -15.68 -3.67 5.91
C LEU A 36 -16.08 -5.14 5.73
N ALA A 37 -16.45 -5.55 4.51
CA ALA A 37 -16.79 -6.94 4.21
C ALA A 37 -15.60 -7.86 4.47
N ALA A 38 -14.40 -7.45 4.07
CA ALA A 38 -13.19 -8.21 4.36
C ALA A 38 -12.85 -8.27 5.85
N ALA A 39 -13.06 -7.20 6.60
CA ALA A 39 -12.91 -7.21 8.06
C ALA A 39 -13.85 -8.23 8.71
N PHE A 40 -15.11 -8.27 8.28
CA PHE A 40 -16.07 -9.25 8.76
C PHE A 40 -15.67 -10.68 8.43
N ILE A 41 -15.24 -10.94 7.19
CA ILE A 41 -14.77 -12.29 6.77
C ILE A 41 -13.60 -12.75 7.63
N VAL A 42 -12.62 -11.88 7.89
CA VAL A 42 -11.44 -12.22 8.70
C VAL A 42 -11.80 -12.46 10.16
N LEU A 43 -12.74 -11.69 10.72
CA LEU A 43 -13.24 -11.90 12.08
C LEU A 43 -13.93 -13.26 12.25
N VAL A 44 -14.70 -13.70 11.26
CA VAL A 44 -15.41 -14.99 11.30
C VAL A 44 -14.46 -16.17 11.05
N THR A 45 -13.51 -16.03 10.13
CA THR A 45 -12.60 -17.11 9.72
C THR A 45 -11.37 -17.27 10.62
N GLY A 46 -11.03 -16.25 11.42
CA GLY A 46 -9.82 -16.24 12.24
C GLY A 46 -8.53 -16.09 11.42
N LEU A 47 -8.61 -15.57 10.20
CA LEU A 47 -7.44 -15.30 9.35
C LEU A 47 -6.48 -14.29 10.02
N ALA A 48 -5.20 -14.36 9.66
CA ALA A 48 -4.03 -13.76 10.32
C ALA A 48 -4.05 -12.21 10.51
N GLY A 49 -4.94 -11.70 11.37
CA GLY A 49 -4.99 -10.30 11.79
C GLY A 49 -5.03 -9.30 10.63
N VAL A 50 -4.14 -8.30 10.67
CA VAL A 50 -4.06 -7.22 9.67
C VAL A 50 -3.68 -7.74 8.28
N ASP A 51 -2.82 -8.75 8.21
CA ASP A 51 -2.32 -9.29 6.95
C ASP A 51 -3.40 -10.14 6.26
N GLY A 52 -4.11 -10.95 7.04
CA GLY A 52 -5.29 -11.69 6.58
C GLY A 52 -6.38 -10.76 6.07
N TRP A 53 -6.56 -9.60 6.72
CA TRP A 53 -7.49 -8.56 6.27
C TRP A 53 -7.09 -7.97 4.93
N ALA A 54 -5.82 -7.57 4.77
CA ALA A 54 -5.33 -6.98 3.52
C ALA A 54 -5.51 -7.95 2.33
N PHE A 55 -5.19 -9.23 2.52
CA PHE A 55 -5.37 -10.25 1.48
C PHE A 55 -6.85 -10.48 1.14
N THR A 56 -7.71 -10.61 2.14
CA THR A 56 -9.15 -10.83 1.95
C THR A 56 -9.83 -9.63 1.29
N PHE A 57 -9.46 -8.41 1.71
CA PHE A 57 -9.91 -7.15 1.11
C PHE A 57 -9.66 -7.11 -0.38
N LEU A 58 -8.48 -7.55 -0.79
CA LEU A 58 -8.04 -7.52 -2.16
C LEU A 58 -8.87 -8.45 -3.05
N ILE A 59 -9.16 -9.67 -2.57
CA ILE A 59 -10.03 -10.62 -3.27
C ILE A 59 -11.46 -10.07 -3.38
N VAL A 60 -12.02 -9.55 -2.28
CA VAL A 60 -13.37 -8.99 -2.27
C VAL A 60 -13.47 -7.79 -3.21
N PHE A 61 -12.51 -6.87 -3.16
CA PHE A 61 -12.48 -5.68 -4.00
C PHE A 61 -12.32 -6.02 -5.49
N LEU A 62 -11.49 -7.01 -5.82
CA LEU A 62 -11.39 -7.55 -7.18
C LEU A 62 -12.73 -8.09 -7.65
N LEU A 63 -13.38 -8.96 -6.87
CA LEU A 63 -14.67 -9.55 -7.24
C LEU A 63 -15.75 -8.49 -7.47
N VAL A 64 -15.92 -7.56 -6.52
CA VAL A 64 -16.90 -6.48 -6.63
C VAL A 64 -16.64 -5.62 -7.87
N THR A 65 -15.37 -5.34 -8.18
CA THR A 65 -15.03 -4.49 -9.32
C THR A 65 -15.16 -5.23 -10.64
N THR A 66 -14.83 -6.51 -10.72
CA THR A 66 -15.08 -7.36 -11.90
C THR A 66 -16.58 -7.46 -12.20
N VAL A 67 -17.42 -7.65 -11.17
CA VAL A 67 -18.89 -7.66 -11.32
C VAL A 67 -19.42 -6.33 -11.85
N ARG A 68 -18.88 -5.20 -11.37
CA ARG A 68 -19.22 -3.88 -11.92
C ARG A 68 -18.73 -3.68 -13.35
N ALA A 69 -17.53 -4.15 -13.65
CA ALA A 69 -16.92 -4.02 -14.96
C ALA A 69 -17.71 -4.78 -16.05
N PHE A 70 -18.40 -5.86 -15.70
CA PHE A 70 -19.31 -6.55 -16.63
C PHE A 70 -20.50 -5.68 -17.09
N LYS A 71 -20.92 -4.69 -16.28
CA LYS A 71 -22.01 -3.77 -16.63
C LYS A 71 -21.52 -2.51 -17.37
N ALA A 72 -20.21 -2.34 -17.54
CA ALA A 72 -19.61 -1.18 -18.18
C ALA A 72 -19.33 -1.42 -19.67
N ASP A 73 -19.24 -0.32 -20.43
CA ASP A 73 -18.82 -0.36 -21.83
C ASP A 73 -17.45 -1.00 -22.02
N ALA A 74 -17.24 -1.65 -23.16
CA ALA A 74 -16.03 -2.43 -23.45
C ALA A 74 -14.73 -1.62 -23.31
N LYS A 75 -14.75 -0.32 -23.63
CA LYS A 75 -13.59 0.58 -23.48
C LYS A 75 -13.29 0.87 -22.01
N VAL A 76 -14.32 1.14 -21.21
CA VAL A 76 -14.21 1.45 -19.78
C VAL A 76 -13.82 0.20 -18.98
N ARG A 77 -14.32 -0.98 -19.38
CA ARG A 77 -14.04 -2.26 -18.74
C ARG A 77 -12.55 -2.62 -18.73
N LYS A 78 -11.84 -2.41 -19.84
CA LYS A 78 -10.40 -2.74 -19.95
C LYS A 78 -9.56 -1.89 -19.01
N GLU A 79 -9.83 -0.58 -18.96
CA GLU A 79 -9.14 0.35 -18.08
C GLU A 79 -9.37 0.01 -16.61
N MET A 80 -10.62 -0.26 -16.23
CA MET A 80 -10.97 -0.67 -14.88
C MET A 80 -10.24 -1.95 -14.47
N PHE A 81 -10.16 -2.94 -15.36
CA PHE A 81 -9.45 -4.19 -15.07
C PHE A 81 -7.95 -3.97 -14.81
N VAL A 82 -7.29 -3.18 -15.66
CA VAL A 82 -5.86 -2.86 -15.50
C VAL A 82 -5.60 -2.08 -14.22
N SER A 83 -6.39 -1.04 -13.94
CA SER A 83 -6.24 -0.24 -12.73
C SER A 83 -6.38 -1.08 -11.47
N VAL A 84 -7.37 -1.97 -11.41
CA VAL A 84 -7.57 -2.87 -10.27
C VAL A 84 -6.43 -3.87 -10.17
N ALA A 85 -5.97 -4.46 -11.28
CA ALA A 85 -4.84 -5.39 -11.27
C ALA A 85 -3.54 -4.75 -10.73
N ILE A 86 -3.28 -3.48 -11.07
CA ILE A 86 -2.14 -2.73 -10.55
C ILE A 86 -2.28 -2.51 -9.04
N PHE A 87 -3.43 -2.01 -8.59
CA PHE A 87 -3.68 -1.79 -7.16
C PHE A 87 -3.63 -3.10 -6.35
N ALA A 88 -4.19 -4.18 -6.91
CA ALA A 88 -4.11 -5.52 -6.35
C ALA A 88 -2.66 -5.98 -6.23
N THR A 89 -1.87 -5.90 -7.29
CA THR A 89 -0.47 -6.35 -7.25
C THR A 89 0.37 -5.51 -6.28
N ALA A 90 0.14 -4.19 -6.25
CA ALA A 90 0.79 -3.29 -5.30
C ALA A 90 0.42 -3.64 -3.84
N ALA A 91 -0.87 -3.86 -3.56
CA ALA A 91 -1.33 -4.25 -2.22
C ALA A 91 -0.80 -5.64 -1.81
N LEU A 92 -0.77 -6.61 -2.73
CA LEU A 92 -0.17 -7.93 -2.49
C LEU A 92 1.31 -7.83 -2.15
N ALA A 93 2.07 -7.04 -2.88
CA ALA A 93 3.50 -6.83 -2.61
C ALA A 93 3.74 -6.12 -1.28
N PHE A 94 2.85 -5.18 -0.92
CA PHE A 94 2.99 -4.38 0.30
C PHE A 94 2.52 -5.11 1.56
N THR A 95 1.59 -6.05 1.44
CA THR A 95 1.02 -6.82 2.57
C THR A 95 2.09 -7.53 3.42
N PRO A 96 2.98 -8.37 2.88
CA PRO A 96 4.01 -9.03 3.71
C PRO A 96 5.00 -8.02 4.31
N TRP A 97 5.25 -6.90 3.62
CA TRP A 97 6.08 -5.83 4.13
C TRP A 97 5.47 -5.18 5.38
N MET A 98 4.16 -4.92 5.35
CA MET A 98 3.44 -4.40 6.51
C MET A 98 3.40 -5.39 7.67
N SER A 99 3.28 -6.69 7.40
CA SER A 99 3.37 -7.75 8.42
C SER A 99 4.68 -7.68 9.20
N ILE A 100 5.80 -7.66 8.46
CA ILE A 100 7.14 -7.59 9.02
C ILE A 100 7.29 -6.29 9.80
N PHE A 101 6.96 -5.15 9.18
CA PHE A 101 7.10 -3.84 9.80
C PHE A 101 6.30 -3.73 11.10
N ALA A 102 5.03 -4.14 11.09
CA ALA A 102 4.17 -4.10 12.26
C ALA A 102 4.70 -5.01 13.38
N SER A 103 5.16 -6.23 13.03
CA SER A 103 5.73 -7.15 14.00
C SER A 103 7.02 -6.60 14.64
N VAL A 104 7.92 -6.03 13.83
CA VAL A 104 9.17 -5.42 14.28
C VAL A 104 8.90 -4.21 15.17
N VAL A 105 7.96 -3.34 14.81
CA VAL A 105 7.62 -2.18 15.65
C VAL A 105 6.97 -2.63 16.95
N MET A 106 5.90 -3.44 16.91
CA MET A 106 5.15 -3.80 18.12
C MET A 106 5.94 -4.69 19.07
N LYS A 107 6.68 -5.68 18.55
CA LYS A 107 7.45 -6.62 19.36
C LYS A 107 8.84 -6.08 19.69
N GLY A 108 9.49 -5.41 18.73
CA GLY A 108 10.84 -4.86 18.88
C GLY A 108 10.90 -3.57 19.69
N ALA A 109 9.86 -2.72 19.70
CA ALA A 109 9.89 -1.45 20.44
C ALA A 109 10.20 -1.63 21.94
N ARG A 110 9.70 -2.71 22.56
CA ARG A 110 9.94 -3.02 23.98
C ARG A 110 11.39 -3.46 24.26
N GLY A 111 12.06 -3.98 23.24
CA GLY A 111 13.44 -4.46 23.31
C GLY A 111 14.50 -3.35 23.20
N PHE A 112 14.15 -2.16 22.71
CA PHE A 112 15.16 -1.11 22.51
C PHE A 112 15.77 -0.65 23.84
N LYS A 113 17.10 -0.70 23.89
CA LYS A 113 17.94 -0.15 24.95
C LYS A 113 19.07 0.64 24.30
N PRO A 114 19.47 1.79 24.83
CA PRO A 114 20.60 2.56 24.26
C PRO A 114 21.89 1.73 24.17
N ASN A 115 22.12 0.85 25.14
CA ASN A 115 23.30 -0.02 25.16
C ASN A 115 23.34 -1.01 23.97
N PHE A 116 22.19 -1.35 23.38
CA PHE A 116 22.11 -2.21 22.19
C PHE A 116 22.88 -1.64 20.99
N PHE A 117 22.89 -0.31 20.84
CA PHE A 117 23.51 0.37 19.71
C PHE A 117 24.96 0.77 19.96
N VAL A 118 25.30 1.14 21.20
CA VAL A 118 26.63 1.69 21.54
C VAL A 118 27.55 0.63 22.15
N GLY A 119 26.99 -0.44 22.72
CA GLY A 119 27.75 -1.52 23.35
C GLY A 119 28.53 -2.40 22.36
N ASP A 120 29.62 -3.00 22.88
CA ASP A 120 30.56 -3.86 22.16
C ASP A 120 30.19 -5.36 22.28
N MET A 121 30.43 -6.16 21.22
CA MET A 121 30.06 -7.59 21.09
C MET A 121 31.08 -8.57 21.69
N ARG A 122 31.63 -8.27 22.88
CA ARG A 122 32.74 -9.07 23.41
C ARG A 122 32.31 -10.45 23.94
N THR A 123 31.08 -10.59 24.40
CA THR A 123 30.55 -11.83 24.99
C THR A 123 29.14 -12.18 24.50
N THR A 124 28.69 -11.59 23.39
CA THR A 124 27.34 -11.78 22.83
C THR A 124 27.26 -13.03 21.97
N ILE A 125 26.32 -13.92 22.31
CA ILE A 125 25.86 -15.05 21.49
C ILE A 125 24.54 -14.62 20.79
N PRO A 126 24.13 -15.20 19.64
CA PRO A 126 22.90 -14.78 18.95
C PRO A 126 21.61 -14.79 19.79
N ASP A 127 21.56 -15.60 20.85
CA ASP A 127 20.40 -15.75 21.73
C ASP A 127 20.49 -14.91 23.03
N ASP A 128 21.56 -14.13 23.20
CA ASP A 128 21.77 -13.30 24.38
C ASP A 128 20.83 -12.09 24.44
N GLU A 129 20.62 -11.57 25.66
CA GLU A 129 19.77 -10.40 25.87
C GLU A 129 20.23 -9.18 25.06
N LEU A 130 19.27 -8.42 24.52
CA LEU A 130 19.50 -7.17 23.75
C LEU A 130 20.30 -6.09 24.52
N ASN A 131 20.52 -6.27 25.82
CA ASN A 131 21.33 -5.37 26.62
C ASN A 131 22.84 -5.54 26.40
N LEU A 132 23.31 -6.63 25.79
CA LEU A 132 24.74 -6.89 25.63
C LEU A 132 25.38 -6.15 24.43
N GLY A 133 24.61 -5.41 23.63
CA GLY A 133 25.13 -4.50 22.61
C GLY A 133 25.30 -5.13 21.21
N GLY A 134 25.97 -4.39 20.32
CA GLY A 134 26.42 -4.92 19.03
C GLY A 134 25.64 -4.55 17.77
N ALA A 135 24.42 -4.02 17.89
CA ALA A 135 23.63 -3.65 16.72
C ALA A 135 24.29 -2.54 15.90
N GLY A 136 24.89 -1.55 16.57
CA GLY A 136 25.62 -0.47 15.91
C GLY A 136 26.81 -0.99 15.10
N HIS A 137 27.60 -1.90 15.67
CA HIS A 137 28.72 -2.54 15.00
C HIS A 137 28.28 -3.33 13.76
N ALA A 138 27.19 -4.10 13.86
CA ALA A 138 26.63 -4.85 12.74
C ALA A 138 26.12 -3.94 11.61
N ILE A 139 25.46 -2.82 11.94
CA ILE A 139 24.97 -1.84 10.96
C ILE A 139 26.16 -1.19 10.23
N VAL A 140 27.16 -0.70 10.98
CA VAL A 140 28.36 -0.07 10.40
C VAL A 140 29.11 -1.07 9.51
N GLY A 141 29.31 -2.30 9.97
CA GLY A 141 29.95 -3.35 9.19
C GLY A 141 29.22 -3.66 7.88
N SER A 142 27.88 -3.74 7.93
CA SER A 142 27.04 -3.96 6.73
C SER A 142 27.14 -2.81 5.74
N ILE A 143 27.09 -1.56 6.23
CA ILE A 143 27.25 -0.37 5.40
C ILE A 143 28.63 -0.36 4.74
N MET A 144 29.69 -0.64 5.50
CA MET A 144 31.06 -0.70 4.98
C MET A 144 31.20 -1.78 3.91
N MET A 145 30.63 -2.96 4.11
CA MET A 145 30.64 -4.03 3.10
C MET A 145 29.94 -3.59 1.81
N VAL A 146 28.74 -3.02 1.90
CA VAL A 146 27.97 -2.56 0.73
C VAL A 146 28.69 -1.43 0.01
N LEU A 147 29.24 -0.47 0.73
CA LEU A 147 30.01 0.64 0.15
C LEU A 147 31.22 0.14 -0.62
N ASN A 148 32.02 -0.75 -0.02
CA ASN A 148 33.18 -1.34 -0.70
C ASN A 148 32.79 -2.19 -1.91
N ALA A 149 31.61 -2.83 -1.91
CA ALA A 149 31.12 -3.58 -3.05
C ALA A 149 30.55 -2.69 -4.17
N THR A 150 30.17 -1.45 -3.86
CA THR A 150 29.50 -0.53 -4.80
C THR A 150 30.49 0.37 -5.56
N ILE A 151 31.66 0.65 -4.98
CA ILE A 151 32.74 1.49 -5.56
C ILE A 151 33.70 0.60 -6.36
#